data_AF-A0A6S6ZR40-F1
#
_entry.id   AF-A0A6S6ZR40-F1
#
_cell.length_a   1.000
_cell.length_b   1.000
_cell.length_c   1.000
_cell.angle_alpha   90.00
_cell.angle_beta   90.00
_cell.angle_gamma   90.00
#
_symmetry.space_group_name_H-M   'P 1'
#
loop_
_entity.id
_entity.type
_entity.pdbx_description
1 polymer ?
#
loop_
_entity_poly.entity_id
_entity_poly.type
_entity_poly.pdbx_seq_one_letter_code
_entity_poly.pdbx_strand_id
1 'polypeptide(L)'
;MLSTITLAANETATIADKDATASGVYGDVTLGQYSHLIVDSAAVTFKHVTLERLGSRVIELRNGAQLHVGALGFASMGASIVYRIGIGCVITYDASQWDPEVVANTTFDFASEGSGTLKYFPFINPQWLDCPHVTGYSDGDQLEIAGQGRVQRFQVRDGRIVASARLN
;
A
#
# COMPACT_ATOMS: atom_id res chain seq x y z
N MET A 1 16.09 16.94 -8.84
CA MET A 1 14.80 16.65 -9.50
C MET A 1 14.40 15.25 -9.07
N LEU A 2 13.19 15.04 -8.56
CA LEU A 2 12.72 13.69 -8.24
C LEU A 2 12.19 13.03 -9.50
N SER A 3 12.38 11.72 -9.63
CA SER A 3 11.83 10.97 -10.76
C SER A 3 10.32 10.82 -10.63
N THR A 4 9.65 10.69 -11.76
CA THR A 4 8.19 10.48 -11.83
C THR A 4 7.89 9.22 -12.62
N ILE A 5 6.74 8.62 -12.34
CA ILE A 5 6.16 7.53 -13.13
C ILE A 5 4.75 7.93 -13.52
N THR A 6 4.41 7.74 -14.78
CA THR A 6 3.04 7.91 -15.27
C THR A 6 2.69 6.70 -16.10
N LEU A 7 1.65 5.97 -15.68
CA LEU A 7 1.07 4.87 -16.43
C LEU A 7 -0.27 5.30 -17.00
N ALA A 8 -0.46 5.12 -18.30
CA ALA A 8 -1.73 5.26 -18.98
C ALA A 8 -2.71 4.13 -18.57
N ALA A 9 -3.95 4.22 -19.04
CA ALA A 9 -4.95 3.21 -18.77
C ALA A 9 -4.54 1.84 -19.34
N ASN A 10 -4.67 0.78 -18.54
CA ASN A 10 -4.29 -0.61 -18.84
C ASN A 10 -2.79 -0.81 -19.07
N GLU A 11 -1.96 0.19 -18.78
CA GLU A 11 -0.52 0.08 -18.97
C GLU A 11 0.11 -0.74 -17.83
N THR A 12 1.14 -1.50 -18.18
CA THR A 12 1.97 -2.21 -17.21
C THR A 12 3.40 -1.72 -17.29
N ALA A 13 4.02 -1.46 -16.14
CA ALA A 13 5.44 -1.14 -16.04
C ALA A 13 6.11 -1.89 -14.89
N THR A 14 7.44 -1.96 -14.94
CA THR A 14 8.26 -2.59 -13.91
C THR A 14 9.38 -1.67 -13.49
N ILE A 15 9.57 -1.52 -12.18
CA ILE A 15 10.75 -0.94 -11.57
C ILE A 15 11.58 -2.10 -11.04
N ALA A 16 12.65 -2.45 -11.75
CA ALA A 16 13.64 -3.40 -11.26
C ALA A 16 14.77 -2.67 -10.51
N ASP A 17 15.54 -3.39 -9.69
CA ASP A 17 16.65 -2.82 -8.91
C ASP A 17 17.64 -2.00 -9.77
N LYS A 18 17.99 -2.52 -10.95
CA LYS A 18 18.84 -1.83 -11.93
C LYS A 18 18.24 -0.54 -12.51
N ASP A 19 16.93 -0.39 -12.44
CA ASP A 19 16.15 0.71 -13.03
C ASP A 19 15.68 1.70 -11.95
N ALA A 20 15.79 1.31 -10.66
CA ALA A 20 15.55 2.21 -9.56
C ALA A 20 16.54 3.38 -9.66
N THR A 21 16.03 4.60 -9.46
CA THR A 21 16.90 5.78 -9.46
C THR A 21 17.99 5.61 -8.41
N ALA A 22 19.13 6.30 -8.54
CA ALA A 22 20.19 6.25 -7.53
C ALA A 22 19.69 6.58 -6.09
N SER A 23 18.54 7.23 -5.96
CA SER A 23 17.88 7.51 -4.67
C SER A 23 16.76 6.53 -4.29
N GLY A 24 16.22 5.76 -5.24
CA GLY A 24 14.99 4.97 -5.05
C GLY A 24 13.72 5.81 -4.85
N VAL A 25 13.80 7.14 -4.88
CA VAL A 25 12.68 8.03 -4.57
C VAL A 25 11.99 8.54 -5.84
N TYR A 26 10.69 8.31 -5.91
CA TYR A 26 9.78 8.87 -6.91
C TYR A 26 8.93 9.95 -6.25
N GLY A 27 8.94 11.14 -6.86
CA GLY A 27 8.18 12.29 -6.38
C GLY A 27 6.68 12.08 -6.58
N ASP A 28 6.30 11.73 -7.81
CA ASP A 28 4.91 11.50 -8.18
C ASP A 28 4.78 10.21 -8.99
N VAL A 29 3.82 9.38 -8.61
CA VAL A 29 3.43 8.14 -9.30
C VAL A 29 1.97 8.26 -9.71
N THR A 30 1.72 8.49 -11.00
CA THR A 30 0.38 8.65 -11.57
C THR A 30 -0.06 7.36 -12.25
N LEU A 31 -1.19 6.83 -11.82
CA LEU A 31 -1.72 5.54 -12.25
C LEU A 31 -3.07 5.70 -12.95
N GLY A 32 -3.07 5.46 -14.26
CA GLY A 32 -4.28 5.37 -15.07
C GLY A 32 -5.18 4.19 -14.66
N GLN A 33 -6.42 4.22 -15.11
CA GLN A 33 -7.40 3.14 -14.98
C GLN A 33 -6.81 1.76 -15.32
N TYR A 34 -6.98 0.77 -14.45
CA TYR A 34 -6.53 -0.62 -14.67
C TYR A 34 -5.04 -0.78 -14.96
N SER A 35 -4.23 0.22 -14.62
CA SER A 35 -2.77 0.11 -14.74
C SER A 35 -2.20 -0.84 -13.68
N HIS A 36 -1.04 -1.39 -14.01
CA HIS A 36 -0.31 -2.35 -13.18
C HIS A 36 1.16 -1.95 -13.07
N LEU A 37 1.59 -1.54 -11.89
CA LEU A 37 2.98 -1.22 -11.60
C LEU A 37 3.61 -2.36 -10.79
N ILE A 38 4.72 -2.90 -11.28
CA ILE A 38 5.46 -3.96 -10.60
C ILE A 38 6.74 -3.36 -9.99
N VAL A 39 6.97 -3.58 -8.70
CA VAL A 39 8.25 -3.33 -8.04
C VAL A 39 8.93 -4.67 -7.84
N ASP A 40 10.03 -4.89 -8.56
CA ASP A 40 10.72 -6.19 -8.60
C ASP A 40 12.13 -6.07 -8.02
N SER A 41 12.35 -6.74 -6.89
CA SER A 41 13.65 -6.80 -6.20
C SER A 41 14.22 -5.42 -5.82
N ALA A 42 13.43 -4.35 -5.91
CA ALA A 42 13.86 -2.97 -5.71
C ALA A 42 13.37 -2.42 -4.36
N ALA A 43 14.12 -1.47 -3.81
CA ALA A 43 13.72 -0.66 -2.66
C ALA A 43 13.38 0.76 -3.12
N VAL A 44 12.10 1.14 -3.06
CA VAL A 44 11.62 2.42 -3.58
C VAL A 44 10.69 3.15 -2.62
N THR A 45 10.65 4.47 -2.77
CA THR A 45 9.74 5.36 -2.05
C THR A 45 8.88 6.13 -3.04
N PHE A 46 7.57 6.05 -2.89
CA PHE A 46 6.60 6.86 -3.62
C PHE A 46 6.11 7.96 -2.69
N LYS A 47 6.51 9.21 -2.94
CA LYS A 47 6.10 10.34 -2.11
C LYS A 47 4.62 10.65 -2.29
N HIS A 48 4.16 10.71 -3.54
CA HIS A 48 2.76 10.87 -3.88
C HIS A 48 2.30 9.80 -4.86
N VAL A 49 1.14 9.21 -4.59
CA VAL A 49 0.42 8.35 -5.54
C VAL A 49 -0.84 9.06 -6.00
N THR A 50 -1.06 9.09 -7.31
CA THR A 50 -2.25 9.70 -7.94
C THR A 50 -3.04 8.64 -8.71
N LEU A 51 -4.33 8.52 -8.41
CA LEU A 51 -5.25 7.58 -9.06
C LEU A 51 -6.19 8.33 -10.01
N GLU A 52 -6.00 8.15 -11.31
CA GLU A 52 -6.76 8.90 -12.33
C GLU A 52 -8.02 8.15 -12.80
N ARG A 53 -9.19 8.79 -12.71
CA ARG A 53 -10.50 8.27 -13.18
C ARG A 53 -10.98 7.06 -12.37
N LEU A 54 -12.20 6.59 -12.66
CA LEU A 54 -12.77 5.39 -12.03
C LEU A 54 -12.05 4.11 -12.47
N GLY A 55 -12.01 3.11 -11.59
CA GLY A 55 -11.42 1.79 -11.88
C GLY A 55 -10.53 1.30 -10.74
N SER A 56 -9.95 0.11 -10.91
CA SER A 56 -8.94 -0.44 -9.99
C SER A 56 -7.53 -0.26 -10.56
N ARG A 57 -6.50 -0.20 -9.72
CA ARG A 57 -5.08 -0.34 -10.11
C ARG A 57 -4.39 -1.35 -9.22
N VAL A 58 -3.27 -1.87 -9.70
CA VAL A 58 -2.43 -2.77 -8.93
C VAL A 58 -1.03 -2.20 -8.83
N ILE A 59 -0.50 -2.16 -7.61
CA ILE A 59 0.94 -2.11 -7.36
C ILE A 59 1.34 -3.47 -6.79
N GLU A 60 2.16 -4.22 -7.51
CA GLU A 60 2.63 -5.54 -7.12
C GLU A 60 4.09 -5.51 -6.68
N LEU A 61 4.40 -6.07 -5.52
CA LEU A 61 5.75 -6.25 -5.02
C LEU A 61 6.18 -7.70 -5.23
N ARG A 62 7.37 -7.91 -5.81
CA ARG A 62 7.94 -9.24 -6.07
C ARG A 62 9.38 -9.34 -5.58
N ASN A 63 9.81 -10.59 -5.35
CA ASN A 63 11.22 -10.94 -5.14
C ASN A 63 11.90 -10.13 -4.01
N GLY A 64 11.22 -9.98 -2.87
CA GLY A 64 11.76 -9.24 -1.73
C GLY A 64 11.77 -7.70 -1.89
N ALA A 65 11.00 -7.17 -2.84
CA ALA A 65 10.85 -5.73 -3.03
C ALA A 65 10.39 -5.02 -1.75
N GLN A 66 10.83 -3.77 -1.61
CA GLN A 66 10.46 -2.89 -0.51
C GLN A 66 9.84 -1.61 -1.05
N LEU A 67 8.64 -1.28 -0.58
CA LEU A 67 7.93 -0.08 -0.98
C LEU A 67 7.57 0.76 0.24
N HIS A 68 7.96 2.03 0.23
CA HIS A 68 7.39 3.04 1.11
C HIS A 68 6.42 3.93 0.34
N VAL A 69 5.15 3.92 0.74
CA VAL A 69 4.10 4.79 0.21
C VAL A 69 3.87 5.90 1.23
N GLY A 70 4.19 7.13 0.82
CA GLY A 70 3.97 8.34 1.61
C GLY A 70 2.51 8.79 1.54
N ALA A 71 2.26 9.92 0.88
CA ALA A 71 0.92 10.51 0.81
C ALA A 71 0.19 10.16 -0.49
N LEU A 72 -1.13 10.38 -0.49
CA LEU A 72 -1.90 10.44 -1.72
C LEU A 72 -1.77 11.84 -2.32
N GLY A 73 -1.42 11.92 -3.60
CA GLY A 73 -1.49 13.16 -4.36
C GLY A 73 -2.94 13.51 -4.72
N PHE A 74 -3.68 12.54 -5.27
CA PHE A 74 -5.09 12.67 -5.64
C PHE A 74 -5.72 11.30 -5.92
N ALA A 75 -7.02 11.14 -5.66
CA ALA A 75 -7.79 10.00 -6.18
C ALA A 75 -9.17 10.47 -6.68
N SER A 76 -9.54 10.00 -7.86
CA SER A 76 -10.90 10.24 -8.40
C SER A 76 -11.95 9.43 -7.64
N MET A 77 -13.19 9.91 -7.58
CA MET A 77 -14.31 9.12 -7.05
C MET A 77 -14.41 7.76 -7.75
N GLY A 78 -14.56 6.69 -6.96
CA GLY A 78 -14.61 5.31 -7.46
C GLY A 78 -13.27 4.76 -7.96
N ALA A 79 -12.15 5.44 -7.67
CA ALA A 79 -10.82 4.87 -7.84
C ALA A 79 -10.49 3.95 -6.65
N SER A 80 -9.98 2.76 -6.95
CA SER A 80 -9.43 1.84 -5.95
C SER A 80 -8.02 1.41 -6.32
N ILE A 81 -7.29 0.88 -5.34
CA ILE A 81 -5.94 0.36 -5.52
C ILE A 81 -5.72 -0.91 -4.69
N VAL A 82 -5.03 -1.86 -5.29
CA VAL A 82 -4.57 -3.08 -4.64
C VAL A 82 -3.05 -3.03 -4.54
N TYR A 83 -2.52 -3.17 -3.33
CA TYR A 83 -1.12 -3.44 -3.08
C TYR A 83 -0.95 -4.95 -2.89
N ARG A 84 -0.43 -5.63 -3.91
CA ARG A 84 -0.18 -7.07 -3.86
C ARG A 84 1.22 -7.33 -3.32
N ILE A 85 1.30 -7.93 -2.14
CA ILE A 85 2.53 -8.13 -1.38
C ILE A 85 3.02 -9.56 -1.63
N GLY A 86 4.08 -9.71 -2.44
CA GLY A 86 4.68 -11.02 -2.73
C GLY A 86 5.58 -11.56 -1.62
N ILE A 87 6.16 -12.74 -1.87
CA ILE A 87 7.05 -13.44 -0.95
C ILE A 87 8.22 -12.54 -0.52
N GLY A 88 8.45 -12.46 0.79
CA GLY A 88 9.52 -11.67 1.41
C GLY A 88 9.43 -10.15 1.20
N CYS A 89 8.33 -9.65 0.62
CA CYS A 89 8.18 -8.23 0.32
C CYS A 89 7.71 -7.44 1.53
N VAL A 90 8.11 -6.17 1.57
CA VAL A 90 7.74 -5.24 2.64
C VAL A 90 7.06 -4.02 2.03
N ILE A 91 5.87 -3.70 2.52
CA ILE A 91 5.24 -2.42 2.26
C ILE A 91 5.12 -1.62 3.54
N THR A 92 5.54 -0.36 3.47
CA THR A 92 5.25 0.66 4.46
C THR A 92 4.23 1.61 3.86
N TYR A 93 3.08 1.77 4.52
CA TYR A 93 1.99 2.58 4.02
C TYR A 93 1.59 3.63 5.05
N ASP A 94 1.83 4.89 4.73
CA ASP A 94 1.51 6.02 5.60
C ASP A 94 0.16 6.64 5.24
N ALA A 95 -0.90 6.14 5.89
CA ALA A 95 -2.26 6.65 5.69
C ALA A 95 -2.54 7.94 6.48
N SER A 96 -1.58 8.47 7.26
CA SER A 96 -1.83 9.59 8.17
C SER A 96 -2.24 10.88 7.46
N GLN A 97 -1.90 10.99 6.17
CA GLN A 97 -2.21 12.15 5.32
C GLN A 97 -3.23 11.85 4.21
N TRP A 98 -3.82 10.65 4.19
CA TRP A 98 -4.74 10.24 3.12
C TRP A 98 -6.18 10.66 3.42
N ASP A 99 -6.95 10.89 2.35
CA ASP A 99 -8.41 10.99 2.45
C ASP A 99 -8.99 9.63 2.89
N PRO A 100 -9.81 9.59 3.95
CA PRO A 100 -10.42 8.36 4.46
C PRO A 100 -11.17 7.52 3.41
N GLU A 101 -11.84 8.15 2.44
CA GLU A 101 -12.54 7.41 1.38
C GLU A 101 -11.56 6.58 0.53
N VAL A 102 -10.35 7.09 0.33
CA VAL A 102 -9.32 6.41 -0.46
C VAL A 102 -8.66 5.29 0.33
N VAL A 103 -8.51 5.49 1.64
CA VAL A 103 -8.07 4.43 2.56
C VAL A 103 -9.06 3.26 2.55
N ALA A 104 -10.36 3.53 2.58
CA ALA A 104 -11.40 2.50 2.43
C ALA A 104 -11.36 1.78 1.07
N ASN A 105 -10.96 2.47 0.00
CA ASN A 105 -10.83 1.91 -1.35
C ASN A 105 -9.46 1.26 -1.62
N THR A 106 -8.62 1.11 -0.59
CA THR A 106 -7.33 0.43 -0.66
C THR A 106 -7.43 -1.01 -0.17
N THR A 107 -6.80 -1.93 -0.89
CA THR A 107 -6.68 -3.34 -0.50
C THR A 107 -5.21 -3.73 -0.37
N PHE A 108 -4.84 -4.36 0.73
CA PHE A 108 -3.58 -5.08 0.88
C PHE A 108 -3.84 -6.57 0.63
N ASP A 109 -3.28 -7.08 -0.45
CA ASP A 109 -3.43 -8.48 -0.85
C ASP A 109 -2.11 -9.22 -0.58
N PHE A 110 -2.08 -10.03 0.47
CA PHE A 110 -0.94 -10.86 0.81
C PHE A 110 -0.89 -12.06 -0.12
N ALA A 111 -0.02 -11.99 -1.12
CA ALA A 111 0.34 -13.06 -2.04
C ALA A 111 1.72 -13.66 -1.66
N SER A 112 2.00 -13.68 -0.36
CA SER A 112 3.33 -13.86 0.23
C SER A 112 3.53 -15.21 0.90
N GLU A 113 2.49 -16.03 1.03
CA GLU A 113 2.54 -17.35 1.65
C GLU A 113 3.17 -17.32 3.06
N GLY A 114 2.81 -16.31 3.88
CA GLY A 114 3.25 -16.20 5.27
C GLY A 114 4.60 -15.51 5.46
N SER A 115 5.08 -14.74 4.47
CA SER A 115 6.36 -14.03 4.53
C SER A 115 6.28 -12.54 4.24
N GLY A 116 5.07 -12.01 4.00
CA GLY A 116 4.84 -10.62 3.62
C GLY A 116 4.77 -9.73 4.85
N THR A 117 5.21 -8.48 4.72
CA THR A 117 5.15 -7.51 5.81
C THR A 117 4.40 -6.26 5.38
N LEU A 118 3.39 -5.87 6.16
CA LEU A 118 2.71 -4.58 6.08
C LEU A 118 3.03 -3.75 7.33
N LYS A 119 3.71 -2.62 7.14
CA LYS A 119 3.89 -1.56 8.15
C LYS A 119 2.89 -0.44 7.88
N TYR A 120 1.83 -0.36 8.67
CA TYR A 120 0.71 0.56 8.44
C TYR A 120 0.68 1.69 9.45
N PHE A 121 0.68 2.94 8.99
CA PHE A 121 0.56 4.12 9.84
C PHE A 121 -0.86 4.68 9.70
N PRO A 122 -1.74 4.48 10.70
CA PRO A 122 -3.15 4.84 10.58
C PRO A 122 -3.38 6.35 10.68
N PHE A 123 -4.54 6.78 10.17
CA PHE A 123 -5.04 8.14 10.36
C PHE A 123 -5.32 8.45 11.85
N ILE A 124 -5.15 9.71 12.26
CA ILE A 124 -5.20 10.14 13.67
C ILE A 124 -6.64 10.21 14.22
N ASN A 125 -7.69 10.25 13.38
CA ASN A 125 -9.08 10.33 13.84
C ASN A 125 -9.77 8.95 13.94
N PRO A 126 -10.00 8.41 15.15
CA PRO A 126 -10.58 7.09 15.36
C PRO A 126 -12.08 6.99 15.08
N GLN A 127 -12.78 8.10 14.80
CA GLN A 127 -14.22 8.07 14.51
C GLN A 127 -14.53 7.73 13.04
N TRP A 128 -13.52 7.79 12.17
CA TRP A 128 -13.65 7.58 10.73
C TRP A 128 -13.02 6.22 10.43
N LEU A 129 -13.77 5.14 10.66
CA LEU A 129 -13.29 3.75 10.57
C LEU A 129 -13.22 3.25 9.12
N ASP A 130 -12.82 4.11 8.19
CA ASP A 130 -12.52 3.73 6.81
C ASP A 130 -11.14 3.07 6.79
N CYS A 131 -11.11 1.76 7.01
CA CYS A 131 -9.90 0.95 7.05
C CYS A 131 -9.69 0.22 5.72
N PRO A 132 -8.42 0.01 5.31
CA PRO A 132 -8.11 -0.78 4.14
C PRO A 132 -8.64 -2.21 4.28
N HIS A 133 -8.97 -2.80 3.15
CA HIS A 133 -9.23 -4.22 3.04
C HIS A 133 -7.92 -5.00 3.13
N VAL A 134 -7.97 -6.19 3.71
CA VAL A 134 -6.84 -7.12 3.78
C VAL A 134 -7.30 -8.49 3.30
N THR A 135 -6.62 -9.03 2.29
CA THR A 135 -6.88 -10.36 1.74
C THR A 135 -5.60 -11.19 1.73
N GLY A 136 -5.74 -12.52 1.67
CA GLY A 136 -4.60 -13.44 1.59
C GLY A 136 -3.71 -13.53 2.84
N TYR A 137 -4.00 -12.75 3.89
CA TYR A 137 -3.23 -12.75 5.14
C TYR A 137 -3.23 -14.14 5.78
N SER A 138 -2.04 -14.63 6.08
CA SER A 138 -1.80 -16.00 6.54
C SER A 138 -0.81 -16.04 7.71
N ASP A 139 -0.72 -17.20 8.37
CA ASP A 139 0.22 -17.38 9.46
C ASP A 139 1.67 -17.17 8.98
N GLY A 140 2.40 -16.30 9.68
CA GLY A 140 3.76 -15.90 9.33
C GLY A 140 3.85 -14.51 8.70
N ASP A 141 2.79 -14.04 8.05
CA ASP A 141 2.73 -12.65 7.58
C ASP A 141 2.79 -11.69 8.78
N GLN A 142 3.41 -10.54 8.57
CA GLN A 142 3.63 -9.53 9.61
C GLN A 142 2.77 -8.30 9.36
N LEU A 143 2.00 -7.94 10.37
CA LEU A 143 1.27 -6.68 10.42
C LEU A 143 1.82 -5.82 11.57
N GLU A 144 2.52 -4.75 11.23
CA GLU A 144 3.04 -3.77 12.17
C GLU A 144 2.22 -2.48 12.04
N ILE A 145 1.55 -2.06 13.11
CA ILE A 145 0.73 -0.83 13.05
C ILE A 145 1.39 0.26 13.90
N ALA A 146 1.64 1.42 13.29
CA ALA A 146 2.24 2.53 14.01
C ALA A 146 1.31 3.03 15.12
N GLY A 147 1.88 3.31 16.30
CA GLY A 147 1.10 3.63 17.50
C GLY A 147 0.49 2.41 18.22
N GLN A 148 0.78 1.19 17.74
CA GLN A 148 0.60 -0.04 18.51
C GLN A 148 1.55 0.02 19.72
N GLY A 149 0.98 0.24 20.90
CA GLY A 149 1.72 0.10 22.16
C GLY A 149 2.09 -1.36 22.41
N ARG A 150 2.59 -1.68 23.62
CA ARG A 150 2.86 -3.07 24.03
C ARG A 150 1.65 -4.00 23.91
N VAL A 151 0.43 -3.46 23.97
CA VAL A 151 -0.81 -4.20 23.75
C VAL A 151 -1.20 -4.06 22.29
N GLN A 152 -1.45 -5.18 21.61
CA GLN A 152 -1.95 -5.20 20.24
C GLN A 152 -3.33 -4.52 20.19
N ARG A 153 -3.37 -3.31 19.61
CA ARG A 153 -4.58 -2.50 19.48
C ARG A 153 -5.31 -2.73 18.17
N PHE A 154 -4.68 -3.41 17.21
CA PHE A 154 -5.22 -3.63 15.88
C PHE A 154 -4.85 -5.02 15.38
N GLN A 155 -5.75 -5.63 14.61
CA GLN A 155 -5.58 -6.97 14.04
C GLN A 155 -6.36 -7.09 12.73
N VAL A 156 -6.04 -8.10 11.92
CA VAL A 156 -6.88 -8.48 10.78
C VAL A 156 -8.03 -9.34 11.29
N ARG A 157 -9.27 -8.92 11.04
CA ARG A 157 -10.48 -9.71 11.30
C ARG A 157 -11.45 -9.49 10.16
N ASP A 158 -12.04 -10.58 9.65
CA ASP A 158 -13.01 -10.54 8.55
C ASP A 158 -12.51 -9.76 7.32
N GLY A 159 -11.21 -9.88 7.02
CA GLY A 159 -10.56 -9.21 5.88
C GLY A 159 -10.40 -7.70 6.04
N ARG A 160 -10.40 -7.17 7.27
CA ARG A 160 -10.17 -5.75 7.56
C ARG A 160 -9.20 -5.57 8.71
N ILE A 161 -8.45 -4.48 8.69
CA ILE A 161 -7.72 -4.00 9.87
C ILE A 161 -8.76 -3.41 10.83
N VAL A 162 -8.95 -4.03 11.99
CA VAL A 162 -9.89 -3.58 13.02
C VAL A 162 -9.17 -3.28 14.31
N ALA A 163 -9.70 -2.35 15.10
CA ALA A 163 -9.25 -2.17 16.47
C ALA A 163 -9.58 -3.43 17.29
N SER A 164 -8.58 -4.00 17.97
CA SER A 164 -8.77 -5.08 18.92
C SER A 164 -9.65 -4.56 20.06
N ALA A 165 -10.77 -5.25 20.33
CA ALA A 165 -11.61 -4.92 21.48
C ALA A 165 -10.73 -4.94 22.73
N ARG A 166 -10.82 -3.89 23.56
CA ARG A 166 -10.15 -3.92 24.87
C ARG A 166 -10.70 -5.12 25.63
N LEU A 167 -9.86 -6.12 25.90
CA LEU A 167 -10.11 -7.05 26.99
C LEU A 167 -10.03 -6.20 28.26
N ASN A 168 -11.19 -5.83 28.79
CA ASN A 168 -11.32 -5.22 30.11
C ASN A 168 -10.99 -6.25 31.19
#